data_AF-R7TX80-F1
#
_entry.id   AF-R7TX80-F1
#
_cell.length_a   1.000
_cell.length_b   1.000
_cell.length_c   1.000
_cell.angle_alpha   90.00
_cell.angle_beta   90.00
_cell.angle_gamma   90.00
#
_symmetry.space_group_name_H-M   'P 1'
#
loop_
_entity.id
_entity.type
_entity.pdbx_description
1 polymer ?
#
loop_
_entity_poly.entity_id
_entity_poly.type
_entity_poly.pdbx_seq_one_letter_code
_entity_poly.pdbx_strand_id
1 'polypeptide(L)'
;LETEISTEAAYLSTKITLFREIPPVFLTLIYCSYTDTVGRKFGIIVPAIGGLLNSVTYLLVEYYQASLDWLYLGNFFEGISGGHLTLVGSGFAYVYDTIKPGTVSFRFTLYQSVFFL
;
A
#
# COMPACT_ATOMS: atom_id res chain seq x y z
N LEU A 1 -24.40 8.67 22.47
CA LEU A 1 -24.56 7.96 21.18
C LEU A 1 -23.53 8.44 20.16
N GLU A 2 -23.51 9.72 19.76
CA GLU A 2 -22.50 10.23 18.80
C GLU A 2 -21.05 10.02 19.28
N THR A 3 -20.76 10.32 20.54
CA THR A 3 -19.43 10.14 21.14
C THR A 3 -18.99 8.67 21.19
N GLU A 4 -19.93 7.76 21.41
CA GLU A 4 -19.69 6.31 21.50
C GLU A 4 -19.38 5.72 20.12
N ILE A 5 -20.18 6.05 19.10
CA ILE A 5 -19.94 5.65 17.71
C ILE A 5 -18.58 6.18 17.23
N SER A 6 -18.23 7.42 17.58
CA SER A 6 -16.94 8.00 17.22
C SER A 6 -15.75 7.27 17.86
N THR A 7 -15.92 6.75 19.07
CA THR A 7 -14.87 6.04 19.81
C THR A 7 -14.67 4.64 19.25
N GLU A 8 -15.75 3.92 18.96
CA GLU A 8 -15.70 2.61 18.30
C GLU A 8 -15.07 2.72 16.90
N ALA A 9 -15.43 3.75 16.12
CA ALA A 9 -14.82 4.00 14.81
C ALA A 9 -13.33 4.32 14.91
N ALA A 10 -12.91 5.11 15.91
CA ALA A 10 -11.51 5.40 16.15
C ALA A 10 -10.71 4.14 16.52
N TYR A 11 -11.30 3.26 17.35
CA TYR A 11 -10.68 2.00 17.74
C TYR A 11 -10.53 1.05 16.53
N LEU A 12 -11.56 0.96 15.69
CA LEU A 12 -11.51 0.18 14.45
C LEU A 12 -10.43 0.71 13.49
N SER A 13 -10.39 2.03 13.27
CA SER A 13 -9.38 2.68 12.41
C SER A 13 -7.95 2.43 12.90
N THR A 14 -7.74 2.49 14.22
CA THR A 14 -6.43 2.20 14.83
C THR A 14 -6.00 0.76 14.56
N LYS A 15 -6.92 -0.21 14.76
CA LYS A 15 -6.65 -1.62 14.45
C LYS A 15 -6.33 -1.84 12.98
N ILE A 16 -7.13 -1.27 12.08
CA ILE A 16 -6.91 -1.38 10.63
C ILE A 16 -5.53 -0.84 10.28
N THR A 17 -5.15 0.32 10.82
CA THR A 17 -3.83 0.93 10.58
C THR A 17 -2.69 0.02 11.05
N LEU A 18 -2.80 -0.62 12.22
CA LEU A 18 -1.77 -1.56 12.70
C LEU A 18 -1.58 -2.75 11.76
N PHE A 19 -2.68 -3.33 11.26
CA PHE A 19 -2.63 -4.42 10.29
C PHE A 19 -2.15 -3.99 8.91
N ARG A 20 -2.40 -2.72 8.53
CA ARG A 20 -1.97 -2.16 7.26
C ARG A 20 -0.50 -1.74 7.25
N GLU A 21 0.10 -1.43 8.40
CA GLU A 21 1.48 -0.91 8.43
C GLU A 21 2.49 -1.96 8.93
N ILE A 22 2.16 -2.77 9.95
CA ILE A 22 3.13 -3.68 10.58
C ILE A 22 3.59 -4.81 9.63
N PRO A 23 2.68 -5.64 9.05
CA PRO A 23 3.08 -6.70 8.13
C PRO A 23 3.84 -6.22 6.89
N PRO A 24 3.39 -5.17 6.16
CA PRO A 24 4.11 -4.73 4.99
C PRO A 24 5.48 -4.17 5.33
N VAL A 25 5.74 -3.51 6.47
CA VAL A 25 7.11 -3.06 6.77
C VAL A 25 8.15 -4.20 6.70
N PHE A 26 7.79 -5.42 7.13
CA PHE A 26 8.69 -6.57 7.00
C PHE A 26 8.69 -7.17 5.59
N LEU A 27 7.50 -7.32 4.99
CA LEU A 27 7.36 -7.94 3.67
C LEU A 27 7.90 -7.05 2.55
N THR A 28 7.80 -5.74 2.71
CA THR A 28 8.34 -4.73 1.78
C THR A 28 9.84 -4.85 1.63
N LEU A 29 10.58 -5.06 2.73
CA LEU A 29 12.03 -5.25 2.69
C LEU A 29 12.40 -6.50 1.89
N ILE A 30 11.66 -7.59 2.10
CA ILE A 30 11.86 -8.86 1.38
C ILE A 30 11.52 -8.69 -0.10
N TYR A 31 10.36 -8.10 -0.42
CA TYR A 31 9.94 -7.86 -1.79
C TYR A 31 10.89 -6.89 -2.51
N CYS A 32 11.34 -5.83 -1.85
CA CYS A 32 12.28 -4.86 -2.44
C CYS A 32 13.57 -5.56 -2.87
N SER A 33 14.17 -6.37 -1.99
CA SER A 33 15.35 -7.18 -2.34
C SER A 33 15.06 -8.20 -3.44
N TYR A 34 13.87 -8.79 -3.46
CA TYR A 34 13.48 -9.75 -4.49
C TYR A 34 13.32 -9.07 -5.87
N THR A 35 12.80 -7.85 -5.91
CA THR A 35 12.57 -7.09 -7.16
C THR A 35 13.86 -6.70 -7.86
N ASP A 36 14.98 -6.58 -7.13
CA ASP A 36 16.29 -6.35 -7.71
C ASP A 36 16.79 -7.55 -8.54
N THR A 37 16.30 -8.76 -8.27
CA THR A 37 16.72 -10.00 -8.96
C THR A 37 15.77 -10.44 -10.08
N VAL A 38 14.46 -10.24 -9.92
CA VAL A 38 13.42 -10.70 -10.86
C VAL A 38 12.98 -9.60 -11.84
N GLY A 39 13.30 -8.35 -11.53
CA GLY A 39 13.01 -7.19 -12.36
C GLY A 39 12.06 -6.20 -11.68
N ARG A 40 12.35 -4.91 -11.83
CA ARG A 40 11.67 -3.80 -11.11
C ARG A 40 10.18 -3.66 -11.36
N LYS A 41 9.64 -4.25 -12.44
CA LYS A 41 8.19 -4.23 -12.73
C LYS A 41 7.39 -5.06 -11.72
N PHE A 42 7.97 -6.11 -11.17
CA PHE A 42 7.29 -6.98 -10.21
C PHE A 42 6.94 -6.22 -8.91
N GLY A 43 7.81 -5.31 -8.48
CA GLY A 43 7.62 -4.48 -7.29
C GLY A 43 6.51 -3.43 -7.40
N ILE A 44 5.98 -3.22 -8.61
CA ILE A 44 4.86 -2.31 -8.86
C ILE A 44 3.56 -3.12 -9.04
N ILE A 45 3.62 -4.23 -9.77
CA ILE A 45 2.43 -5.04 -10.10
C ILE A 45 1.87 -5.76 -8.86
N VAL A 46 2.73 -6.32 -8.01
CA VAL A 46 2.30 -7.06 -6.81
C VAL A 46 1.51 -6.18 -5.84
N PRO A 47 2.02 -5.00 -5.40
CA PRO A 47 1.24 -4.13 -4.52
C PRO A 47 0.00 -3.54 -5.20
N ALA A 48 0.01 -3.35 -6.53
CA ALA A 48 -1.19 -2.92 -7.25
C ALA A 48 -2.32 -3.97 -7.18
N ILE A 49 -1.99 -5.26 -7.33
CA ILE A 49 -2.97 -6.34 -7.18
C ILE A 49 -3.50 -6.41 -5.74
N GLY A 50 -2.62 -6.26 -4.74
CA GLY A 50 -3.03 -6.23 -3.33
C GLY A 50 -3.95 -5.04 -3.02
N GLY A 51 -3.65 -3.86 -3.56
CA GLY A 51 -4.51 -2.68 -3.45
C GLY A 51 -5.89 -2.89 -4.10
N LEU A 52 -5.92 -3.48 -5.30
CA LEU A 52 -7.20 -3.81 -5.98
C LEU A 52 -8.03 -4.80 -5.15
N LEU A 53 -7.40 -5.82 -4.57
CA LEU A 53 -8.10 -6.75 -3.68
C LEU A 53 -8.66 -6.04 -2.45
N ASN A 54 -7.90 -5.13 -1.85
CA ASN A 54 -8.38 -4.32 -0.72
C ASN A 54 -9.59 -3.48 -1.15
N SER A 55 -9.53 -2.76 -2.27
CA SER A 55 -10.67 -1.99 -2.79
C SER A 55 -11.91 -2.85 -3.04
N VAL A 56 -11.74 -4.06 -3.58
CA VAL A 56 -12.85 -5.01 -3.76
C VAL A 56 -13.44 -5.42 -2.41
N THR A 57 -12.62 -5.66 -1.38
CA THR A 57 -13.16 -5.96 -0.04
C THR A 57 -13.96 -4.81 0.55
N TYR A 58 -13.53 -3.56 0.36
CA TYR A 58 -14.31 -2.38 0.77
C TYR A 58 -15.66 -2.33 0.05
N LEU A 59 -15.67 -2.52 -1.28
CA LEU A 59 -16.90 -2.54 -2.07
C LEU A 59 -17.86 -3.66 -1.64
N LEU A 60 -17.32 -4.84 -1.32
CA LEU A 60 -18.12 -5.96 -0.83
C LEU A 60 -18.73 -5.66 0.54
N VAL A 61 -17.94 -5.09 1.46
CA VAL A 61 -18.44 -4.72 2.80
C VAL A 61 -19.55 -3.68 2.70
N GLU A 62 -19.38 -2.67 1.86
CA GLU A 62 -20.38 -1.63 1.63
C GLU A 62 -21.65 -2.19 0.97
N TYR A 63 -21.50 -2.97 -0.10
CA TYR A 63 -22.63 -3.51 -0.86
C TYR A 63 -23.46 -4.53 -0.07
N TYR A 64 -22.80 -5.43 0.67
CA TYR A 64 -23.47 -6.46 1.47
C TYR A 64 -23.81 -6.01 2.89
N GLN A 65 -23.46 -4.77 3.28
CA GLN A 65 -23.53 -4.29 4.66
C GLN A 65 -22.92 -5.28 5.66
N ALA A 66 -21.81 -5.90 5.25
CA ALA A 66 -21.15 -6.94 6.03
C ALA A 66 -20.45 -6.34 7.26
N SER A 67 -20.10 -7.19 8.24
CA SER A 67 -19.33 -6.74 9.41
C SER A 67 -18.02 -6.06 8.99
N LEU A 68 -17.65 -4.98 9.68
CA LEU A 68 -16.38 -4.28 9.45
C LEU A 68 -15.16 -5.19 9.67
N ASP A 69 -15.33 -6.34 10.32
CA ASP A 69 -14.29 -7.35 10.51
C ASP A 69 -13.69 -7.87 9.18
N TRP A 70 -14.48 -7.86 8.10
CA TRP A 70 -14.01 -8.27 6.78
C TRP A 70 -12.95 -7.32 6.19
N LEU A 71 -12.91 -6.06 6.64
CA LEU A 71 -11.88 -5.11 6.24
C LEU A 71 -10.50 -5.51 6.78
N TYR A 72 -10.43 -6.26 7.89
CA TYR A 72 -9.15 -6.76 8.39
C TYR A 72 -8.49 -7.73 7.41
N LEU A 73 -9.29 -8.58 6.76
CA LEU A 73 -8.78 -9.51 5.74
C LEU A 73 -8.26 -8.75 4.51
N GLY A 74 -9.02 -7.76 4.03
CA GLY A 74 -8.59 -6.91 2.90
C GLY A 74 -7.25 -6.22 3.15
N ASN A 75 -7.12 -5.58 4.31
CA ASN A 75 -5.88 -4.91 4.71
C ASN A 75 -4.73 -5.89 4.98
N PHE A 76 -5.02 -7.10 5.44
CA PHE A 76 -4.00 -8.14 5.60
C PHE A 76 -3.44 -8.60 4.25
N PHE A 77 -4.30 -8.84 3.25
CA PHE A 77 -3.86 -9.20 1.90
C PHE A 77 -3.08 -8.06 1.23
N GLU A 78 -3.52 -6.82 1.43
CA GLU A 78 -2.78 -5.65 0.97
C GLU A 78 -1.40 -5.57 1.64
N GLY A 79 -1.32 -5.77 2.95
CA GLY A 79 -0.07 -5.82 3.69
C GLY A 79 0.87 -6.92 3.22
N ILE A 80 0.33 -8.09 2.85
CA ILE A 80 1.12 -9.20 2.30
C ILE A 80 1.74 -8.86 0.94
N SER A 81 1.05 -8.07 0.13
CA SER A 81 1.54 -7.64 -1.18
C SER A 81 2.69 -6.63 -1.12
N GLY A 82 3.12 -6.23 0.08
CA GLY A 82 4.07 -5.15 0.32
C GLY A 82 3.40 -3.78 0.45
N GLY A 83 2.12 -3.69 0.11
CA GLY A 83 1.30 -2.50 0.29
C GLY A 83 1.93 -1.25 -0.33
N HIS A 84 1.55 -0.11 0.25
CA HIS A 84 1.94 1.19 -0.28
C HIS A 84 3.45 1.46 -0.30
N LEU A 85 4.17 1.00 0.73
CA LEU A 85 5.62 1.25 0.87
C LEU A 85 6.42 0.57 -0.25
N THR A 86 6.06 -0.66 -0.65
CA THR A 86 6.73 -1.37 -1.76
C THR A 86 6.48 -0.68 -3.09
N LEU A 87 5.25 -0.20 -3.33
CA LEU A 87 4.91 0.52 -4.56
C LEU A 87 5.77 1.78 -4.71
N VAL A 88 5.92 2.53 -3.63
CA VAL A 88 6.73 3.74 -3.57
C VAL A 88 8.21 3.43 -3.76
N GLY A 89 8.75 2.50 -2.97
CA GLY A 89 10.16 2.11 -3.05
C GLY A 89 10.54 1.57 -4.43
N SER A 90 9.73 0.68 -4.98
CA SER A 90 9.93 0.09 -6.31
C SER A 90 9.74 1.12 -7.42
N GLY A 91 8.79 2.04 -7.27
CA GLY A 91 8.57 3.17 -8.19
C GLY A 91 9.78 4.10 -8.24
N PHE A 92 10.36 4.45 -7.09
CA PHE A 92 11.59 5.26 -7.04
C PHE A 92 12.77 4.56 -7.69
N ALA A 93 12.98 3.29 -7.37
CA ALA A 93 14.02 2.50 -8.02
C ALA A 93 13.78 2.47 -9.54
N TYR A 94 12.57 2.16 -9.99
CA TYR A 94 12.26 2.10 -11.42
C TYR A 94 12.54 3.42 -12.15
N VAL A 95 12.14 4.55 -11.57
CA VAL A 95 12.40 5.90 -12.11
C VAL A 95 13.91 6.19 -12.14
N TYR A 96 14.66 5.80 -11.11
CA TYR A 96 16.11 5.96 -11.08
C TYR A 96 16.81 5.20 -12.23
N ASP A 97 16.40 3.96 -12.50
CA ASP A 97 17.01 3.15 -13.58
C ASP A 97 16.69 3.64 -15.00
N THR A 98 15.56 4.33 -15.18
CA THR A 98 15.11 4.76 -16.52
C THR A 98 15.61 6.16 -16.89
N ILE A 99 16.20 6.92 -15.97
CA ILE A 99 16.63 8.30 -16.20
C ILE A 99 18.13 8.39 -16.51
N LYS A 100 18.49 9.22 -17.50
CA LYS A 100 19.88 9.56 -17.82
C LYS A 100 20.52 10.42 -16.71
N PRO A 101 21.80 10.20 -16.37
CA PRO A 101 22.49 10.97 -15.34
C PRO A 101 22.42 12.48 -15.64
N GLY A 102 21.93 13.27 -14.68
CA GLY A 102 21.79 14.73 -14.78
C GLY A 102 20.36 15.28 -14.62
N THR A 103 19.32 14.47 -14.83
CA THR A 103 17.90 14.92 -14.69
C THR A 103 17.11 14.17 -13.61
N VAL A 104 17.79 13.30 -12.85
CA VAL A 104 17.19 12.41 -11.85
C VAL A 104 16.48 13.22 -10.76
N SER A 105 17.10 14.27 -10.21
CA SER A 105 16.54 15.05 -9.11
C SER A 105 15.23 15.73 -9.47
N PHE A 106 15.10 16.31 -10.67
CA PHE A 106 13.88 17.03 -11.08
C PHE A 106 12.70 16.08 -11.27
N ARG A 107 12.93 14.95 -11.94
CA ARG A 107 11.89 13.93 -12.17
C ARG A 107 11.49 13.20 -10.90
N PHE A 108 12.47 12.94 -10.02
CA PHE A 108 12.22 12.37 -8.70
C PHE A 108 11.35 13.30 -7.86
N THR A 109 11.67 14.59 -7.81
CA THR A 109 10.86 15.57 -7.08
C THR A 109 9.44 15.64 -7.66
N LEU A 110 9.28 15.69 -8.98
CA LEU A 110 7.95 15.68 -9.60
C LEU A 110 7.12 14.44 -9.22
N TYR A 111 7.73 13.25 -9.27
CA TYR A 111 7.06 12.02 -8.86
C TYR A 111 6.66 12.06 -7.38
N GLN A 112 7.56 12.51 -6.51
CA GLN A 112 7.30 12.67 -5.08
C GLN A 112 6.19 13.70 -4.81
N SER A 113 6.16 14.80 -5.56
CA SER A 113 5.13 15.83 -5.42
C SER A 113 3.74 15.29 -5.76
N VAL A 114 3.60 14.54 -6.86
CA VAL A 114 2.32 13.94 -7.27
C VAL A 114 1.85 12.92 -6.26
N PHE A 115 2.78 12.23 -5.61
CA PHE A 115 2.46 11.21 -4.63
C PHE A 115 1.95 11.77 -3.28
N PHE A 116 2.41 12.95 -2.86
CA PHE A 116 2.01 13.59 -1.60
C PHE A 116 0.79 14.52 -1.71
N LEU A 117 0.27 14.74 -2.92
CA LEU A 117 -0.81 15.68 -3.22
C LEU A 117 -2.17 14.97 -3.25
#